data_AF-A0A1T5D2V4-F1
#
_entry.id   AF-A0A1T5D2V4-F1
#
_cell.length_a   1.000
_cell.length_b   1.000
_cell.length_c   1.000
_cell.angle_alpha   90.00
_cell.angle_beta   90.00
_cell.angle_gamma   90.00
#
_symmetry.space_group_name_H-M   'P 1'
#
loop_
_entity.id
_entity.type
_entity.pdbx_description
1 polymer ?
#
loop_
_entity_poly.entity_id
_entity_poly.type
_entity_poly.pdbx_seq_one_letter_code
_entity_poly.pdbx_strand_id
1 'polypeptide(L)'
;MIFKEKSDCMISVIMPVYNAVKTIKRSVNSILNQTYSDFEFIIINEALTNDGTTEILEQYAETDSRIRLIQKTNQKKGVAVSLNLGLDVATGKYIARMDADDYSYPERFQKQLEYMESNPDVAICGTQMKVYNSSKFHYSEYYSNPEKNKAFALFDSPVSHPTVFIRRQFLIDNELRYDEECLAEDYDLWIRVLKCGGRIGNLDKALLDYHNEGVSNVTSSGNIPFFQDVTRVKKNQLKDSLGIDIDYETEKILMPVQVDSFSENSADLIIRALDLMDRIEKENEEKKIYEPKALSEVMINRWNMFIKKFYILNGIEDIDSQANLDISLEKDTCKKDSFIGAVSEKIGVSEAELRNHILENINSLKAKANEINRVIVFGTGMVVKRYSSLLAKEIEVVAYSRNGCVDNEEFEGKRVIDPSEITSEEFDHILIGSNVFYEEIKEQLINECGVAERHVLPIEILKFR
;
A
#
# COMPACT_ATOMS: atom_id res chain seq x y z
N MET A 1 9.76 -30.38 -18.91
CA MET A 1 8.79 -31.50 -18.95
C MET A 1 7.41 -30.90 -18.75
N ILE A 2 6.51 -31.06 -19.71
CA ILE A 2 5.17 -30.46 -19.69
C ILE A 2 4.27 -31.40 -18.88
N PHE A 3 3.93 -31.03 -17.64
CA PHE A 3 2.97 -31.77 -16.82
C PHE A 3 1.54 -31.52 -17.34
N LYS A 4 1.09 -32.38 -18.25
CA LYS A 4 -0.34 -32.66 -18.45
C LYS A 4 -0.74 -33.77 -17.49
N GLU A 5 -0.80 -33.48 -16.19
CA GLU A 5 -1.50 -34.35 -15.26
C GLU A 5 -2.96 -33.89 -15.17
N LYS A 6 -3.85 -34.88 -15.21
CA LYS A 6 -5.30 -34.70 -15.06
C LYS A 6 -5.55 -34.20 -13.62
N SER A 7 -6.47 -33.26 -13.45
CA SER A 7 -6.86 -32.74 -12.13
C SER A 7 -7.42 -33.89 -11.29
N ASP A 8 -6.75 -34.25 -10.19
CA ASP A 8 -7.18 -35.34 -9.29
C ASP A 8 -8.22 -34.88 -8.26
N CYS A 9 -8.33 -33.57 -8.04
CA CYS A 9 -9.39 -32.90 -7.29
C CYS A 9 -9.76 -31.58 -7.95
N MET A 10 -10.84 -30.92 -7.51
CA MET A 10 -11.21 -29.60 -8.06
C MET A 10 -10.44 -28.44 -7.44
N ILE A 11 -10.04 -28.55 -6.17
CA ILE A 11 -9.39 -27.47 -5.41
C ILE A 11 -8.16 -28.00 -4.68
N SER A 12 -7.03 -27.34 -4.83
CA SER A 12 -5.88 -27.51 -3.92
C SER A 12 -5.84 -26.35 -2.95
N VAL A 13 -6.02 -26.65 -1.67
CA VAL A 13 -5.89 -25.65 -0.60
C VAL A 13 -4.44 -25.60 -0.15
N ILE A 14 -3.81 -24.43 -0.15
CA ILE A 14 -2.43 -24.24 0.30
C ILE A 14 -2.44 -23.40 1.59
N MET A 15 -1.90 -23.95 2.67
CA MET A 15 -1.75 -23.27 3.95
C MET A 15 -0.28 -23.33 4.42
N PRO A 16 0.48 -22.21 4.35
CA PRO A 16 1.75 -22.10 5.05
C PRO A 16 1.50 -21.97 6.55
N VAL A 17 2.29 -22.68 7.36
CA VAL A 17 2.15 -22.71 8.82
C VAL A 17 3.49 -22.47 9.48
N TYR A 18 3.51 -21.56 10.45
CA TYR A 18 4.65 -21.35 11.34
C TYR A 18 4.17 -20.93 12.73
N ASN A 19 4.52 -21.71 13.77
CA ASN A 19 4.33 -21.34 15.17
C ASN A 19 2.87 -20.95 15.53
N ALA A 20 1.92 -21.79 15.13
CA ALA A 20 0.49 -21.49 15.12
C ALA A 20 -0.33 -22.31 16.13
N VAL A 21 0.28 -22.86 17.19
CA VAL A 21 -0.39 -23.81 18.12
C VAL A 21 -1.74 -23.30 18.65
N LYS A 22 -1.85 -21.98 18.84
CA LYS A 22 -3.06 -21.33 19.39
C LYS A 22 -4.25 -21.34 18.42
N THR A 23 -3.99 -21.33 17.12
CA THR A 23 -5.02 -21.09 16.10
C THR A 23 -5.17 -22.27 15.13
N ILE A 24 -4.12 -23.08 14.94
CA ILE A 24 -4.05 -24.07 13.87
C ILE A 24 -5.21 -25.06 13.85
N LYS A 25 -5.69 -25.52 15.02
CA LYS A 25 -6.86 -26.41 15.11
C LYS A 25 -8.12 -25.76 14.55
N ARG A 26 -8.35 -24.48 14.86
CA ARG A 26 -9.49 -23.70 14.35
C ARG A 26 -9.39 -23.53 12.84
N SER A 27 -8.22 -23.16 12.34
CA SER A 27 -7.99 -22.91 10.92
C SER A 27 -8.12 -24.18 10.09
N VAL A 28 -7.47 -25.29 10.49
CA VAL A 28 -7.58 -26.59 9.82
C VAL A 28 -9.03 -27.10 9.83
N ASN A 29 -9.71 -27.08 10.98
CA ASN A 29 -11.12 -27.49 11.04
C ASN A 29 -12.03 -26.64 10.13
N SER A 30 -11.73 -25.35 9.93
CA SER A 30 -12.52 -24.48 9.05
C SER A 30 -12.44 -24.89 7.57
N ILE A 31 -11.30 -25.46 7.16
CA ILE A 31 -11.10 -26.00 5.80
C ILE A 31 -11.71 -27.40 5.69
N LEU A 32 -11.48 -28.28 6.67
CA LEU A 32 -12.01 -29.65 6.61
C LEU A 32 -13.55 -29.70 6.62
N ASN A 33 -14.20 -28.70 7.22
CA ASN A 33 -15.66 -28.54 7.30
C ASN A 33 -16.26 -27.68 6.19
N GLN A 34 -15.54 -27.41 5.10
CA GLN A 34 -16.12 -26.77 3.92
C GLN A 34 -17.27 -27.63 3.36
N THR A 35 -18.34 -26.98 2.93
CA THR A 35 -19.53 -27.60 2.32
C THR A 35 -19.21 -28.27 0.98
N TYR A 36 -18.18 -27.80 0.28
CA TYR A 36 -17.63 -28.43 -0.91
C TYR A 36 -16.45 -29.33 -0.52
N SER A 37 -16.51 -30.62 -0.86
CA SER A 37 -15.60 -31.64 -0.32
C SER A 37 -14.52 -32.13 -1.29
N ASP A 38 -14.60 -31.81 -2.59
CA ASP A 38 -13.64 -32.26 -3.60
C ASP A 38 -12.40 -31.35 -3.62
N PHE A 39 -11.54 -31.53 -2.61
CA PHE A 39 -10.29 -30.80 -2.47
C PHE A 39 -9.19 -31.65 -1.83
N GLU A 40 -7.95 -31.33 -2.18
CA GLU A 40 -6.77 -31.68 -1.38
C GLU A 40 -6.36 -30.50 -0.50
N PHE A 41 -5.72 -30.79 0.63
CA PHE A 41 -5.29 -29.78 1.59
C PHE A 41 -3.79 -29.89 1.86
N ILE A 42 -3.03 -29.05 1.18
CA ILE A 42 -1.57 -29.00 1.25
C ILE A 42 -1.18 -28.03 2.38
N ILE A 43 -0.60 -28.60 3.43
CA ILE A 43 -0.11 -27.83 4.58
C ILE A 43 1.41 -27.81 4.52
N ILE A 44 1.99 -26.62 4.41
CA ILE A 44 3.45 -26.42 4.39
C ILE A 44 3.89 -25.94 5.76
N ASN A 45 4.41 -26.85 6.59
CA ASN A 45 4.99 -26.46 7.87
C ASN A 45 6.38 -25.85 7.63
N GLU A 46 6.50 -24.52 7.76
CA GLU A 46 7.64 -23.74 7.30
C GLU A 46 8.95 -24.07 8.02
N ALA A 47 8.86 -24.47 9.28
CA ALA A 47 9.98 -24.91 10.10
C ALA A 47 9.46 -25.71 11.29
N LEU A 48 10.30 -26.60 11.82
CA LEU A 48 10.00 -27.27 13.08
C LEU A 48 9.99 -26.26 14.24
N THR A 49 8.89 -26.20 14.97
CA THR A 49 8.70 -25.36 16.15
C THR A 49 8.46 -26.23 17.39
N ASN A 50 8.89 -25.75 18.57
CA ASN A 50 8.70 -26.45 19.85
C ASN A 50 7.38 -26.05 20.56
N ASP A 51 6.40 -25.52 19.82
CA ASP A 51 5.14 -25.03 20.37
C ASP A 51 4.00 -26.06 20.36
N GLY A 52 4.19 -27.21 19.71
CA GLY A 52 3.16 -28.24 19.55
C GLY A 52 2.42 -28.18 18.21
N THR A 53 2.75 -27.24 17.31
CA THR A 53 2.07 -27.09 16.01
C THR A 53 2.26 -28.33 15.14
N THR A 54 3.48 -28.85 15.06
CA THR A 54 3.83 -29.99 14.20
C THR A 54 3.03 -31.24 14.59
N GLU A 55 2.99 -31.55 15.89
CA GLU A 55 2.29 -32.72 16.43
C GLU A 55 0.79 -32.66 16.17
N ILE A 56 0.20 -31.46 16.23
CA ILE A 56 -1.21 -31.26 15.88
C ILE A 56 -1.44 -31.55 14.38
N LEU A 57 -0.57 -31.04 13.51
CA LEU A 57 -0.69 -31.24 12.05
C LEU A 57 -0.51 -32.70 11.66
N GLU A 58 0.42 -33.42 12.30
CA GLU A 58 0.63 -34.85 12.09
C GLU A 58 -0.64 -35.65 12.46
N GLN A 59 -1.27 -35.36 13.59
CA GLN A 59 -2.53 -36.00 13.99
C GLN A 59 -3.66 -35.78 12.96
N TYR A 60 -3.75 -34.58 12.38
CA TYR A 60 -4.71 -34.31 11.32
C TYR A 60 -4.38 -35.07 10.03
N ALA A 61 -3.12 -35.11 9.62
CA ALA A 61 -2.68 -35.84 8.43
C ALA A 61 -2.88 -37.36 8.56
N GLU A 62 -2.78 -37.91 9.77
CA GLU A 62 -3.09 -39.32 10.05
C GLU A 62 -4.59 -39.65 9.96
N THR A 63 -5.46 -38.66 10.19
CA THR A 63 -6.91 -38.89 10.33
C THR A 63 -7.75 -38.43 9.14
N ASP A 64 -7.26 -37.48 8.33
CA ASP A 64 -7.95 -37.00 7.13
C ASP A 64 -7.06 -37.16 5.89
N SER A 65 -7.45 -38.07 4.99
CA SER A 65 -6.68 -38.41 3.79
C SER A 65 -6.57 -37.28 2.77
N ARG A 66 -7.34 -36.20 2.92
CA ARG A 66 -7.21 -35.00 2.07
C ARG A 66 -5.97 -34.19 2.43
N ILE A 67 -5.43 -34.36 3.64
CA ILE A 67 -4.30 -33.56 4.11
C ILE A 67 -2.99 -34.14 3.58
N ARG A 68 -2.23 -33.26 2.92
CA ARG A 68 -0.84 -33.48 2.52
C ARG A 68 0.06 -32.55 3.32
N LEU A 69 0.61 -33.05 4.42
CA LEU A 69 1.57 -32.33 5.24
C LEU A 69 2.96 -32.39 4.60
N ILE A 70 3.55 -31.23 4.32
CA ILE A 70 4.91 -31.09 3.82
C ILE A 70 5.72 -30.35 4.87
N GLN A 71 6.67 -31.06 5.47
CA GLN A 71 7.56 -30.52 6.48
C GLN A 71 8.80 -29.91 5.82
N LYS A 72 9.01 -28.60 6.02
CA LYS A 72 10.32 -27.99 5.75
C LYS A 72 11.28 -28.25 6.93
N THR A 73 12.58 -28.22 6.63
CA THR A 73 13.67 -28.44 7.59
C THR A 73 13.73 -27.32 8.64
N ASN A 74 14.76 -27.33 9.50
CA ASN A 74 14.90 -26.46 10.69
C ASN A 74 14.88 -24.93 10.45
N GLN A 75 14.74 -24.43 9.22
CA GLN A 75 14.84 -23.01 8.90
C GLN A 75 13.64 -22.50 8.12
N LYS A 76 13.03 -21.43 8.64
CA LYS A 76 11.98 -20.68 7.96
C LYS A 76 12.59 -19.96 6.75
N LYS A 77 12.06 -20.23 5.55
CA LYS A 77 12.49 -19.60 4.29
C LYS A 77 11.55 -18.49 3.80
N GLY A 78 10.44 -18.25 4.51
CA GLY A 78 9.45 -17.24 4.15
C GLY A 78 8.24 -17.83 3.42
N VAL A 79 7.17 -17.04 3.41
CA VAL A 79 5.85 -17.43 2.93
C VAL A 79 5.84 -17.69 1.42
N ALA A 80 6.51 -16.85 0.61
CA ALA A 80 6.61 -17.01 -0.84
C ALA A 80 7.18 -18.39 -1.24
N VAL A 81 8.29 -18.80 -0.60
CA VAL A 81 8.93 -20.11 -0.82
C VAL A 81 7.99 -21.26 -0.45
N SER A 82 7.13 -21.06 0.56
CA SER A 82 6.18 -22.08 1.02
C SER A 82 4.99 -22.18 0.09
N LEU A 83 4.49 -21.04 -0.39
CA LEU A 83 3.43 -20.99 -1.39
C LEU A 83 3.89 -21.59 -2.73
N ASN A 84 5.10 -21.27 -3.20
CA ASN A 84 5.68 -21.87 -4.41
C ASN A 84 5.80 -23.39 -4.31
N LEU A 85 6.26 -23.92 -3.16
CA LEU A 85 6.29 -25.37 -2.91
C LEU A 85 4.89 -25.98 -2.94
N GLY A 86 3.89 -25.28 -2.40
CA GLY A 86 2.48 -25.69 -2.51
C GLY A 86 1.99 -25.70 -3.96
N LEU A 87 2.34 -24.68 -4.76
CA LEU A 87 1.98 -24.60 -6.18
C LEU A 87 2.59 -25.74 -6.99
N ASP A 88 3.81 -26.17 -6.66
CA ASP A 88 4.51 -27.27 -7.35
C ASP A 88 3.79 -28.62 -7.21
N VAL A 89 3.20 -28.85 -6.04
CA VAL A 89 2.59 -30.14 -5.72
C VAL A 89 1.07 -30.16 -5.87
N ALA A 90 0.46 -28.99 -6.07
CA ALA A 90 -0.97 -28.83 -6.25
C ALA A 90 -1.44 -29.45 -7.58
N THR A 91 -2.53 -30.20 -7.52
CA THR A 91 -3.15 -30.91 -8.65
C THR A 91 -4.50 -30.35 -9.06
N GLY A 92 -5.14 -29.56 -8.21
CA GLY A 92 -6.48 -29.05 -8.37
C GLY A 92 -6.63 -28.02 -9.50
N LYS A 93 -7.80 -27.98 -10.13
CA LYS A 93 -8.14 -26.97 -11.15
C LYS A 93 -7.98 -25.55 -10.60
N TYR A 94 -8.31 -25.37 -9.33
CA TYR A 94 -8.16 -24.11 -8.61
C TYR A 94 -7.23 -24.25 -7.42
N ILE A 95 -6.53 -23.17 -7.10
CA ILE A 95 -5.73 -23.03 -5.88
C ILE A 95 -6.50 -22.13 -4.91
N ALA A 96 -6.79 -22.60 -3.71
CA ALA A 96 -7.32 -21.78 -2.63
C ALA A 96 -6.21 -21.49 -1.60
N ARG A 97 -6.03 -20.25 -1.19
CA ARG A 97 -5.09 -19.91 -0.10
C ARG A 97 -5.81 -19.87 1.24
N MET A 98 -5.12 -20.24 2.31
CA MET A 98 -5.58 -20.09 3.69
C MET A 98 -4.41 -19.80 4.63
N ASP A 99 -4.60 -18.89 5.59
CA ASP A 99 -3.64 -18.64 6.67
C ASP A 99 -3.89 -19.52 7.90
N ALA A 100 -2.84 -19.79 8.67
CA ALA A 100 -2.83 -20.69 9.82
C ALA A 100 -3.53 -20.14 11.08
N ASP A 101 -3.96 -18.88 11.04
CA ASP A 101 -4.63 -18.14 12.10
C ASP A 101 -6.05 -17.67 11.75
N ASP A 102 -6.40 -17.69 10.47
CA ASP A 102 -7.71 -17.30 9.96
C ASP A 102 -8.79 -18.40 10.12
N TYR A 103 -10.04 -18.05 9.83
CA TYR A 103 -11.13 -19.02 9.75
C TYR A 103 -11.96 -18.84 8.48
N SER A 104 -12.02 -19.90 7.69
CA SER A 104 -12.78 -19.95 6.43
C SER A 104 -14.23 -20.34 6.69
N TYR A 105 -15.19 -19.55 6.19
CA TYR A 105 -16.61 -19.88 6.35
C TYR A 105 -16.99 -21.12 5.52
N PRO A 106 -17.91 -21.99 5.99
CA PRO A 106 -18.18 -23.29 5.38
C PRO A 106 -18.55 -23.24 3.89
N GLU A 107 -19.17 -22.16 3.42
CA GLU A 107 -19.61 -21.99 2.04
C GLU A 107 -18.60 -21.27 1.13
N ARG A 108 -17.37 -20.98 1.61
CA ARG A 108 -16.36 -20.24 0.85
C ARG A 108 -16.03 -20.94 -0.48
N PHE A 109 -15.63 -22.21 -0.41
CA PHE A 109 -15.18 -22.95 -1.61
C PHE A 109 -16.29 -23.09 -2.64
N GLN A 110 -17.51 -23.44 -2.21
CA GLN A 110 -18.64 -23.56 -3.11
C GLN A 110 -18.90 -22.25 -3.86
N LYS A 111 -18.96 -21.11 -3.16
CA LYS A 111 -19.26 -19.81 -3.76
C LYS A 111 -18.16 -19.31 -4.69
N GLN A 112 -16.89 -19.48 -4.30
CA GLN A 112 -15.77 -19.08 -5.15
C GLN A 112 -15.68 -19.94 -6.40
N LEU A 113 -15.93 -21.26 -6.28
CA LEU A 113 -15.99 -22.16 -7.42
C LEU A 113 -17.11 -21.78 -8.38
N GLU A 114 -18.35 -21.58 -7.89
CA GLU A 114 -19.50 -21.15 -8.71
C GLU A 114 -19.20 -19.87 -9.49
N TYR A 115 -18.57 -18.88 -8.83
CA TYR A 115 -18.15 -17.64 -9.47
C TYR A 115 -17.09 -17.87 -10.56
N MET A 116 -16.05 -18.66 -10.29
CA MET A 116 -14.95 -18.90 -11.23
C MET A 116 -15.37 -19.76 -12.43
N GLU A 117 -16.31 -20.70 -12.26
CA GLU A 117 -16.88 -21.45 -13.38
C GLU A 117 -17.79 -20.58 -14.24
N SER A 118 -18.51 -19.62 -13.63
CA SER A 118 -19.40 -18.70 -14.36
C SER A 118 -18.65 -17.55 -15.05
N ASN A 119 -17.39 -17.29 -14.67
CA ASN A 119 -16.56 -16.20 -15.21
C ASN A 119 -15.20 -16.76 -15.69
N PRO A 120 -15.15 -17.41 -16.87
CA PRO A 120 -13.95 -18.11 -17.35
C PRO A 120 -12.76 -17.18 -17.64
N ASP A 121 -13.01 -15.89 -17.86
CA ASP A 121 -12.03 -14.82 -18.07
C ASP A 121 -11.39 -14.31 -16.75
N VAL A 122 -11.95 -14.68 -15.61
CA VAL A 122 -11.37 -14.39 -14.30
C VAL A 122 -10.28 -15.41 -13.96
N ALA A 123 -9.09 -14.89 -13.66
CA ALA A 123 -7.92 -15.67 -13.25
C ALA A 123 -7.88 -15.84 -11.72
N ILE A 124 -8.32 -14.84 -10.96
CA ILE A 124 -8.34 -14.85 -9.50
C ILE A 124 -9.67 -14.31 -9.00
N CYS A 125 -10.27 -14.99 -8.02
CA CYS A 125 -11.30 -14.36 -7.20
C CYS A 125 -10.94 -14.33 -5.72
N GLY A 126 -11.33 -13.27 -5.03
CA GLY A 126 -11.33 -13.19 -3.57
C GLY A 126 -12.73 -13.06 -3.00
N THR A 127 -12.78 -12.73 -1.71
CA THR A 127 -14.02 -12.46 -0.97
C THR A 127 -13.82 -11.25 -0.09
N GLN A 128 -14.90 -10.69 0.44
CA GLN A 128 -14.75 -9.81 1.61
C GLN A 128 -14.29 -10.64 2.82
N MET A 129 -13.76 -9.96 3.82
CA MET A 129 -13.33 -10.53 5.08
C MET A 129 -13.97 -9.79 6.23
N LYS A 130 -14.13 -10.48 7.35
CA LYS A 130 -14.41 -9.87 8.64
C LYS A 130 -13.09 -9.70 9.39
N VAL A 131 -12.64 -8.47 9.54
CA VAL A 131 -11.36 -8.11 10.15
C VAL A 131 -11.61 -7.72 11.61
N TYR A 132 -11.03 -8.47 12.54
CA TYR A 132 -11.16 -8.20 13.98
C TYR A 132 -10.04 -7.26 14.44
N ASN A 133 -10.39 -6.20 15.16
CA ASN A 133 -9.47 -5.29 15.82
C ASN A 133 -9.87 -5.21 17.30
N SER A 134 -9.21 -6.00 18.14
CA SER A 134 -9.62 -6.21 19.54
C SER A 134 -11.09 -6.67 19.59
N SER A 135 -11.90 -6.15 20.52
CA SER A 135 -13.32 -6.51 20.68
C SER A 135 -14.27 -6.00 19.58
N LYS A 136 -13.77 -5.31 18.55
CA LYS A 136 -14.56 -4.79 17.42
C LYS A 136 -14.16 -5.48 16.11
N PHE A 137 -15.06 -5.47 15.13
CA PHE A 137 -14.75 -5.92 13.78
C PHE A 137 -15.27 -4.93 12.74
N HIS A 138 -14.67 -4.97 11.54
CA HIS A 138 -15.18 -4.32 10.33
C HIS A 138 -15.10 -5.31 9.16
N TYR A 139 -15.80 -5.01 8.07
CA TYR A 139 -15.63 -5.77 6.83
C TYR A 139 -14.58 -5.11 5.95
N SER A 140 -13.78 -5.90 5.24
CA SER A 140 -12.96 -5.37 4.16
C SER A 140 -13.84 -4.88 3.01
N GLU A 141 -13.31 -3.97 2.20
CA GLU A 141 -14.03 -3.37 1.08
C GLU A 141 -13.24 -3.53 -0.23
N TYR A 142 -13.23 -4.75 -0.77
CA TYR A 142 -12.69 -5.03 -2.11
C TYR A 142 -13.76 -4.85 -3.18
N TYR A 143 -13.39 -4.34 -4.36
CA TYR A 143 -14.35 -4.19 -5.46
C TYR A 143 -14.74 -5.54 -6.04
N SER A 144 -16.02 -5.75 -6.32
CA SER A 144 -16.49 -6.93 -7.05
C SER A 144 -16.24 -6.82 -8.56
N ASN A 145 -16.19 -5.60 -9.10
CA ASN A 145 -15.97 -5.32 -10.51
C ASN A 145 -14.49 -5.50 -10.89
N PRO A 146 -14.15 -6.35 -11.88
CA PRO A 146 -12.77 -6.56 -12.29
C PRO A 146 -12.03 -5.36 -12.88
N GLU A 147 -12.72 -4.44 -13.56
CA GLU A 147 -12.11 -3.21 -14.06
C GLU A 147 -11.70 -2.29 -12.91
N LYS A 148 -12.54 -2.20 -11.87
CA LYS A 148 -12.19 -1.48 -10.65
C LYS A 148 -11.04 -2.13 -9.91
N ASN A 149 -11.00 -3.46 -9.82
CA ASN A 149 -9.87 -4.17 -9.24
C ASN A 149 -8.57 -3.92 -10.02
N LYS A 150 -8.63 -3.94 -11.35
CA LYS A 150 -7.48 -3.61 -12.20
C LYS A 150 -6.96 -2.19 -11.93
N ALA A 151 -7.86 -1.21 -11.87
CA ALA A 151 -7.49 0.17 -11.54
C ALA A 151 -6.98 0.32 -10.10
N PHE A 152 -7.65 -0.29 -9.12
CA PHE A 152 -7.26 -0.26 -7.71
C PHE A 152 -5.88 -0.87 -7.48
N ALA A 153 -5.51 -1.85 -8.32
CA ALA A 153 -4.18 -2.43 -8.32
C ALA A 153 -3.06 -1.39 -8.48
N LEU A 154 -3.29 -0.20 -9.06
CA LEU A 154 -2.31 0.90 -9.10
C LEU A 154 -1.92 1.42 -7.70
N PHE A 155 -2.80 1.26 -6.73
CA PHE A 155 -2.71 1.93 -5.43
C PHE A 155 -2.64 0.96 -4.26
N ASP A 156 -3.14 -0.26 -4.40
CA ASP A 156 -3.09 -1.28 -3.35
C ASP A 156 -3.39 -2.68 -3.92
N SER A 157 -3.25 -3.71 -3.09
CA SER A 157 -3.60 -5.08 -3.47
C SER A 157 -5.11 -5.20 -3.76
N PRO A 158 -5.53 -5.64 -4.96
CA PRO A 158 -6.94 -5.68 -5.36
C PRO A 158 -7.73 -6.87 -4.80
N VAL A 159 -7.07 -7.74 -4.07
CA VAL A 159 -7.66 -8.90 -3.44
C VAL A 159 -6.91 -9.24 -2.16
N SER A 160 -7.63 -9.63 -1.12
CA SER A 160 -6.99 -10.09 0.10
C SER A 160 -6.38 -11.48 -0.10
N HIS A 161 -5.07 -11.58 0.15
CA HIS A 161 -4.31 -12.82 0.02
C HIS A 161 -4.98 -14.03 0.69
N PRO A 162 -5.46 -14.01 1.96
CA PRO A 162 -6.08 -15.19 2.61
C PRO A 162 -7.34 -15.69 1.91
N THR A 163 -7.96 -14.87 1.08
CA THR A 163 -9.21 -15.20 0.39
C THR A 163 -9.00 -15.71 -1.03
N VAL A 164 -7.79 -15.64 -1.60
CA VAL A 164 -7.61 -15.89 -3.03
C VAL A 164 -7.96 -17.31 -3.43
N PHE A 165 -8.57 -17.37 -4.61
CA PHE A 165 -8.96 -18.57 -5.32
C PHE A 165 -8.55 -18.40 -6.78
N ILE A 166 -7.53 -19.14 -7.20
CA ILE A 166 -6.77 -18.88 -8.42
C ILE A 166 -7.01 -20.00 -9.42
N ARG A 167 -7.22 -19.65 -10.69
CA ARG A 167 -7.22 -20.62 -11.79
C ARG A 167 -5.79 -21.12 -12.02
N ARG A 168 -5.47 -22.33 -11.54
CA ARG A 168 -4.11 -22.89 -11.57
C ARG A 168 -3.49 -22.86 -12.96
N GLN A 169 -4.27 -23.24 -13.97
CA GLN A 169 -3.79 -23.29 -15.36
C GLN A 169 -3.33 -21.92 -15.87
N PHE A 170 -3.95 -20.82 -15.42
CA PHE A 170 -3.52 -19.47 -15.80
C PHE A 170 -2.10 -19.18 -15.31
N LEU A 171 -1.75 -19.59 -14.08
CA LEU A 171 -0.39 -19.43 -13.55
C LEU A 171 0.61 -20.27 -14.35
N ILE A 172 0.24 -21.51 -14.68
CA ILE A 172 1.11 -22.42 -15.44
C ILE A 172 1.38 -21.89 -16.85
N ASP A 173 0.33 -21.51 -17.58
CA ASP A 173 0.43 -21.06 -18.97
C ASP A 173 1.25 -19.76 -19.12
N ASN A 174 1.31 -18.96 -18.06
CA ASN A 174 2.05 -17.69 -18.02
C ASN A 174 3.34 -17.76 -17.19
N GLU A 175 3.75 -18.94 -16.73
CA GLU A 175 4.96 -19.16 -15.92
C GLU A 175 5.02 -18.27 -14.66
N LEU A 176 3.87 -18.02 -14.03
CA LEU A 176 3.73 -17.12 -12.89
C LEU A 176 3.92 -17.85 -11.55
N ARG A 177 4.81 -17.33 -10.71
CA ARG A 177 5.10 -17.79 -9.34
C ARG A 177 5.27 -16.62 -8.38
N TYR A 178 5.23 -16.86 -7.08
CA TYR A 178 5.59 -15.84 -6.09
C TYR A 178 7.08 -15.51 -6.22
N ASP A 179 7.43 -14.22 -6.18
CA ASP A 179 8.83 -13.79 -6.09
C ASP A 179 9.31 -13.98 -4.65
N GLU A 180 10.32 -14.82 -4.46
CA GLU A 180 10.84 -15.18 -3.13
C GLU A 180 11.66 -14.05 -2.48
N GLU A 181 12.06 -13.04 -3.27
CA GLU A 181 12.81 -11.88 -2.79
C GLU A 181 11.91 -10.65 -2.51
N CYS A 182 10.65 -10.70 -2.94
CA CYS A 182 9.67 -9.62 -2.72
C CYS A 182 8.86 -9.89 -1.44
N LEU A 183 8.88 -8.95 -0.48
CA LEU A 183 8.07 -9.03 0.74
C LEU A 183 6.59 -8.68 0.50
N ALA A 184 6.28 -8.03 -0.62
CA ALA A 184 4.91 -7.82 -1.09
C ALA A 184 4.56 -8.89 -2.14
N GLU A 185 4.84 -10.16 -1.81
CA GLU A 185 4.86 -11.25 -2.79
C GLU A 185 3.51 -11.48 -3.47
N ASP A 186 2.42 -11.27 -2.74
CA ASP A 186 1.06 -11.43 -3.23
C ASP A 186 0.71 -10.31 -4.21
N TYR A 187 0.93 -9.06 -3.81
CA TYR A 187 0.62 -7.89 -4.61
C TYR A 187 1.43 -7.88 -5.91
N ASP A 188 2.73 -8.19 -5.85
CA ASP A 188 3.57 -8.35 -7.05
C ASP A 188 3.00 -9.40 -8.02
N LEU A 189 2.60 -10.57 -7.50
CA LEU A 189 2.01 -11.62 -8.32
C LEU A 189 0.68 -11.17 -8.96
N TRP A 190 -0.17 -10.45 -8.24
CA TRP A 190 -1.41 -9.91 -8.79
C TRP A 190 -1.16 -8.93 -9.94
N ILE A 191 -0.15 -8.07 -9.82
CA ILE A 191 0.24 -7.17 -10.91
C ILE A 191 0.70 -7.96 -12.14
N ARG A 192 1.52 -9.00 -11.96
CA ARG A 192 1.95 -9.85 -13.08
C ARG A 192 0.79 -10.62 -13.71
N VAL A 193 -0.17 -11.11 -12.93
CA VAL A 193 -1.41 -11.73 -13.45
C VAL A 193 -2.21 -10.75 -14.30
N LEU A 194 -2.40 -9.50 -13.84
CA LEU A 194 -3.09 -8.46 -14.60
C LEU A 194 -2.35 -8.11 -15.90
N LYS A 195 -1.01 -8.06 -15.88
CA LYS A 195 -0.17 -7.83 -17.07
C LYS A 195 -0.29 -8.95 -18.12
N CYS A 196 -0.50 -10.19 -17.68
CA CYS A 196 -0.78 -11.34 -18.56
C CYS A 196 -2.24 -11.38 -19.07
N GLY A 197 -3.05 -10.35 -18.80
CA GLY A 197 -4.46 -10.28 -19.22
C GLY A 197 -5.44 -11.04 -18.31
N GLY A 198 -4.98 -11.54 -17.16
CA GLY A 198 -5.85 -12.14 -16.16
C GLY A 198 -6.73 -11.09 -15.51
N ARG A 199 -8.00 -11.42 -15.24
CA ARG A 199 -8.92 -10.54 -14.49
C ARG A 199 -9.00 -10.99 -13.04
N ILE A 200 -9.18 -10.02 -12.13
CA ILE A 200 -9.34 -10.26 -10.69
C ILE A 200 -10.75 -9.83 -10.28
N GLY A 201 -11.54 -10.74 -9.73
CA GLY A 201 -12.88 -10.46 -9.20
C GLY A 201 -12.93 -10.63 -7.69
N ASN A 202 -13.95 -10.07 -7.03
CA ASN A 202 -14.22 -10.37 -5.62
C ASN A 202 -15.71 -10.65 -5.39
N LEU A 203 -16.01 -11.62 -4.54
CA LEU A 203 -17.37 -11.82 -4.05
C LEU A 203 -17.73 -10.73 -3.06
N ASP A 204 -18.90 -10.11 -3.23
CA ASP A 204 -19.49 -9.17 -2.27
C ASP A 204 -20.12 -9.91 -1.07
N LYS A 205 -19.32 -10.79 -0.45
CA LYS A 205 -19.70 -11.55 0.73
C LYS A 205 -18.47 -11.79 1.59
N ALA A 206 -18.61 -11.58 2.89
CA ALA A 206 -17.60 -11.98 3.86
C ALA A 206 -17.60 -13.50 4.03
N LEU A 207 -16.49 -14.14 3.68
CA LEU A 207 -16.33 -15.61 3.70
C LEU A 207 -15.08 -16.07 4.45
N LEU A 208 -14.42 -15.13 5.14
CA LEU A 208 -13.26 -15.40 5.96
C LEU A 208 -13.23 -14.42 7.15
N ASP A 209 -12.95 -14.97 8.32
CA ASP A 209 -12.62 -14.24 9.53
C ASP A 209 -11.10 -14.06 9.58
N TYR A 210 -10.65 -12.83 9.41
CA TYR A 210 -9.23 -12.47 9.44
C TYR A 210 -8.79 -12.21 10.88
N HIS A 211 -7.87 -13.02 11.38
CA HIS A 211 -7.42 -12.95 12.77
C HIS A 211 -6.25 -11.97 12.91
N ASN A 212 -6.46 -10.89 13.68
CA ASN A 212 -5.45 -9.85 13.91
C ASN A 212 -5.22 -9.59 15.42
N GLU A 213 -5.67 -10.50 16.31
CA GLU A 213 -5.53 -10.31 17.75
C GLU A 213 -4.17 -10.77 18.26
N GLY A 214 -3.35 -9.82 18.73
CA GLY A 214 -2.14 -10.12 19.51
C GLY A 214 -0.95 -10.67 18.73
N VAL A 215 -1.03 -10.73 17.40
CA VAL A 215 0.07 -11.08 16.51
C VAL A 215 0.52 -9.83 15.75
N SER A 216 1.82 -9.54 15.82
CA SER A 216 2.43 -8.50 14.99
C SER A 216 2.57 -9.06 13.58
N ASN A 217 1.66 -8.67 12.69
CA ASN A 217 1.68 -9.06 11.28
C ASN A 217 2.57 -8.07 10.52
N VAL A 218 3.12 -8.45 9.37
CA VAL A 218 4.10 -7.62 8.63
C VAL A 218 3.59 -6.20 8.41
N THR A 219 2.32 -6.05 8.03
CA THR A 219 1.64 -4.77 7.84
C THR A 219 1.49 -3.96 9.13
N SER A 220 1.11 -4.59 10.26
CA SER A 220 0.91 -3.88 11.54
C SER A 220 2.22 -3.59 12.27
N SER A 221 3.29 -4.31 11.94
CA SER A 221 4.63 -4.15 12.53
C SER A 221 5.41 -2.93 12.03
N GLY A 222 4.90 -2.21 11.03
CA GLY A 222 5.61 -1.06 10.47
C GLY A 222 6.84 -1.46 9.62
N ASN A 223 6.86 -2.67 9.05
CA ASN A 223 8.04 -3.24 8.39
C ASN A 223 8.46 -2.39 7.17
N ILE A 224 9.52 -1.59 7.33
CA ILE A 224 10.02 -0.65 6.31
C ILE A 224 10.34 -1.37 4.98
N PRO A 225 11.13 -2.48 4.97
CA PRO A 225 11.35 -3.27 3.76
C PRO A 225 10.07 -3.69 3.03
N PHE A 226 9.03 -4.13 3.75
CA PHE A 226 7.74 -4.48 3.13
C PHE A 226 7.11 -3.29 2.42
N PHE A 227 7.06 -2.12 3.07
CA PHE A 227 6.48 -0.93 2.45
C PHE A 227 7.32 -0.42 1.28
N GLN A 228 8.63 -0.61 1.29
CA GLN A 228 9.50 -0.31 0.15
C GLN A 228 9.14 -1.20 -1.04
N ASP A 229 8.89 -2.49 -0.83
CA ASP A 229 8.46 -3.40 -1.90
C ASP A 229 7.06 -3.07 -2.43
N VAL A 230 6.08 -2.82 -1.55
CA VAL A 230 4.75 -2.36 -1.96
C VAL A 230 4.85 -1.11 -2.83
N THR A 231 5.70 -0.16 -2.42
CA THR A 231 5.89 1.09 -3.14
C THR A 231 6.61 0.88 -4.47
N ARG A 232 7.62 0.01 -4.50
CA ARG A 232 8.32 -0.41 -5.73
C ARG A 232 7.36 -1.04 -6.74
N VAL A 233 6.45 -1.92 -6.29
CA VAL A 233 5.42 -2.53 -7.15
C VAL A 233 4.52 -1.46 -7.79
N LYS A 234 4.03 -0.49 -7.00
CA LYS A 234 3.20 0.63 -7.51
C LYS A 234 3.93 1.47 -8.55
N LYS A 235 5.19 1.86 -8.27
CA LYS A 235 6.03 2.65 -9.18
C LYS A 235 6.26 1.92 -10.50
N ASN A 236 6.62 0.64 -10.43
CA ASN A 236 6.82 -0.18 -11.61
C ASN A 236 5.54 -0.30 -12.42
N GLN A 237 4.39 -0.46 -11.77
CA GLN A 237 3.11 -0.55 -12.48
C GLN A 237 2.75 0.77 -13.19
N LEU A 238 2.90 1.92 -12.51
CA LEU A 238 2.67 3.24 -13.11
C LEU A 238 3.58 3.49 -14.32
N LYS A 239 4.86 3.12 -14.19
CA LYS A 239 5.83 3.23 -15.28
C LYS A 239 5.52 2.28 -16.43
N ASP A 240 5.31 0.99 -16.16
CA ASP A 240 5.13 -0.02 -17.20
C ASP A 240 3.79 0.13 -17.93
N SER A 241 2.74 0.52 -17.21
CA SER A 241 1.38 0.61 -17.76
C SER A 241 1.12 1.98 -18.39
N LEU A 242 1.54 3.06 -17.72
CA LEU A 242 1.20 4.43 -18.09
C LEU A 242 2.42 5.28 -18.43
N GLY A 243 3.64 4.77 -18.40
CA GLY A 243 4.85 5.57 -18.69
C GLY A 243 5.11 6.67 -17.66
N ILE A 244 4.49 6.58 -16.47
CA ILE A 244 4.59 7.59 -15.42
C ILE A 244 5.74 7.23 -14.49
N ASP A 245 6.83 8.00 -14.58
CA ASP A 245 7.89 7.95 -13.59
C ASP A 245 7.51 8.73 -12.32
N ILE A 246 7.82 8.13 -11.18
CA ILE A 246 7.49 8.63 -9.84
C ILE A 246 8.79 9.03 -9.14
N ASP A 247 8.91 10.33 -8.87
CA ASP A 247 9.98 10.88 -8.04
C ASP A 247 9.85 10.47 -6.58
N TYR A 248 10.89 10.74 -5.79
CA TYR A 248 10.98 10.34 -4.39
C TYR A 248 9.91 10.99 -3.48
N GLU A 249 9.33 12.13 -3.84
CA GLU A 249 8.28 12.77 -3.03
C GLU A 249 6.90 12.29 -3.39
N THR A 250 6.63 12.15 -4.68
CA THR A 250 5.41 11.52 -5.18
C THR A 250 5.33 10.06 -4.72
N GLU A 251 6.46 9.42 -4.45
CA GLU A 251 6.51 8.11 -3.80
C GLU A 251 5.84 8.09 -2.42
N LYS A 252 5.93 9.17 -1.63
CA LYS A 252 5.28 9.26 -0.30
C LYS A 252 3.76 9.18 -0.39
N ILE A 253 3.20 9.52 -1.55
CA ILE A 253 1.76 9.46 -1.85
C ILE A 253 1.34 8.01 -2.12
N LEU A 254 2.26 7.19 -2.67
CA LEU A 254 2.04 5.77 -2.93
C LEU A 254 2.24 4.90 -1.69
N MET A 255 2.98 5.38 -0.69
CA MET A 255 3.13 4.69 0.57
C MET A 255 1.76 4.54 1.26
N PRO A 256 1.50 3.43 1.95
CA PRO A 256 0.35 3.31 2.85
C PRO A 256 0.60 4.21 4.07
N VAL A 257 0.39 5.51 3.93
CA VAL A 257 0.66 6.50 4.99
C VAL A 257 -0.41 6.40 6.08
N GLN A 258 0.01 6.38 7.35
CA GLN A 258 -0.85 6.71 8.49
C GLN A 258 -1.16 8.21 8.44
N VAL A 259 -2.38 8.49 8.00
CA VAL A 259 -2.92 9.81 7.64
C VAL A 259 -2.95 10.79 8.81
N ASP A 260 -2.87 10.28 10.03
CA ASP A 260 -2.96 11.09 11.25
C ASP A 260 -1.74 11.98 11.50
N SER A 261 -0.67 11.86 10.69
CA SER A 261 0.60 12.60 10.85
C SER A 261 0.77 13.84 9.96
N PHE A 262 -0.28 14.26 9.24
CA PHE A 262 -0.23 15.33 8.24
C PHE A 262 -0.30 16.76 8.86
N SER A 263 0.83 17.49 8.87
CA SER A 263 1.00 18.92 9.27
C SER A 263 0.83 19.90 8.07
N GLU A 264 1.14 21.20 8.18
CA GLU A 264 1.02 22.19 7.07
C GLU A 264 1.73 21.77 5.77
N ASN A 265 2.73 20.88 5.85
CA ASN A 265 3.38 20.20 4.71
C ASN A 265 2.43 19.32 3.85
N SER A 266 1.16 19.22 4.23
CA SER A 266 0.14 18.41 3.55
C SER A 266 -0.39 19.05 2.27
N ALA A 267 -0.35 20.39 2.15
CA ALA A 267 -0.81 21.05 0.92
C ALA A 267 0.02 20.62 -0.30
N ASP A 268 1.34 20.49 -0.14
CA ASP A 268 2.25 19.99 -1.18
C ASP A 268 1.92 18.55 -1.61
N LEU A 269 1.74 17.66 -0.63
CA LEU A 269 1.40 16.26 -0.88
C LEU A 269 0.04 16.12 -1.56
N ILE A 270 -0.92 16.96 -1.20
CA ILE A 270 -2.23 17.00 -1.87
C ILE A 270 -2.08 17.48 -3.31
N ILE A 271 -1.35 18.58 -3.56
CA ILE A 271 -1.11 19.10 -4.91
C ILE A 271 -0.45 18.04 -5.78
N ARG A 272 0.57 17.35 -5.25
CA ARG A 272 1.24 16.24 -5.94
C ARG A 272 0.34 15.04 -6.18
N ALA A 273 -0.58 14.75 -5.26
CA ALA A 273 -1.56 13.68 -5.45
C ALA A 273 -2.53 14.04 -6.58
N LEU A 274 -3.02 15.28 -6.60
CA LEU A 274 -3.86 15.80 -7.69
C LEU A 274 -3.13 15.78 -9.04
N ASP A 275 -1.87 16.22 -9.08
CA ASP A 275 -1.02 16.15 -10.28
C ASP A 275 -0.84 14.71 -10.76
N LEU A 276 -0.55 13.78 -9.84
CA LEU A 276 -0.40 12.36 -10.18
C LEU A 276 -1.70 11.78 -10.74
N MET A 277 -2.85 12.05 -10.13
CA MET A 277 -4.14 11.56 -10.63
C MET A 277 -4.45 12.13 -12.01
N ASP A 278 -4.18 13.42 -12.23
CA ASP A 278 -4.37 14.05 -13.54
C ASP A 278 -3.49 13.41 -14.63
N ARG A 279 -2.21 13.16 -14.30
CA ARG A 279 -1.30 12.46 -15.20
C ARG A 279 -1.79 11.04 -15.50
N ILE A 280 -2.28 10.33 -14.49
CA ILE A 280 -2.85 8.98 -14.66
C ILE A 280 -4.04 9.01 -15.62
N GLU A 281 -4.97 9.96 -15.45
CA GLU A 281 -6.14 10.09 -16.35
C GLU A 281 -5.70 10.40 -17.78
N LYS A 282 -4.85 11.41 -17.95
CA LYS A 282 -4.37 11.84 -19.27
C LYS A 282 -3.63 10.74 -20.02
N GLU A 283 -2.71 10.04 -19.35
CA GLU A 283 -2.00 8.92 -19.96
C GLU A 283 -2.94 7.76 -20.30
N ASN A 284 -3.99 7.55 -19.49
CA ASN A 284 -4.98 6.52 -19.75
C ASN A 284 -5.94 6.86 -20.90
N GLU A 285 -6.24 8.13 -21.17
CA GLU A 285 -7.01 8.55 -22.37
C GLU A 285 -6.34 8.10 -23.66
N GLU A 286 -5.01 8.21 -23.73
CA GLU A 286 -4.21 7.79 -24.87
C GLU A 286 -4.00 6.27 -24.91
N LYS A 287 -3.59 5.68 -23.78
CA LYS A 287 -3.15 4.27 -23.72
C LYS A 287 -4.29 3.27 -23.53
N LYS A 288 -5.42 3.71 -22.97
CA LYS A 288 -6.63 2.90 -22.74
C LYS A 288 -6.36 1.59 -21.99
N ILE A 289 -5.50 1.66 -20.98
CA ILE A 289 -5.10 0.49 -20.18
C ILE A 289 -6.20 0.13 -19.17
N TYR A 290 -6.82 1.14 -18.58
CA TYR A 290 -7.87 1.02 -17.59
C TYR A 290 -9.18 1.54 -18.17
N GLU A 291 -10.29 0.92 -17.77
CA GLU A 291 -11.62 1.44 -18.09
C GLU A 291 -11.79 2.82 -17.40
N PRO A 292 -12.08 3.91 -18.15
CA PRO A 292 -12.05 5.26 -17.61
C PRO A 292 -12.92 5.46 -16.37
N LYS A 293 -14.17 4.98 -16.38
CA LYS A 293 -15.08 5.17 -15.26
C LYS A 293 -14.59 4.44 -14.01
N ALA A 294 -14.15 3.20 -14.15
CA ALA A 294 -13.57 2.42 -13.06
C ALA A 294 -12.31 3.07 -12.48
N LEU A 295 -11.43 3.60 -13.33
CA LEU A 295 -10.22 4.30 -12.91
C LEU A 295 -10.55 5.55 -12.08
N SER A 296 -11.43 6.41 -12.59
CA SER A 296 -11.83 7.64 -11.90
C SER A 296 -12.53 7.35 -10.58
N GLU A 297 -13.46 6.39 -10.52
CA GLU A 297 -14.13 6.01 -9.27
C GLU A 297 -13.15 5.48 -8.22
N VAL A 298 -12.17 4.66 -8.64
CA VAL A 298 -11.11 4.15 -7.75
C VAL A 298 -10.27 5.30 -7.19
N MET A 299 -9.84 6.24 -8.05
CA MET A 299 -9.06 7.39 -7.60
C MET A 299 -9.88 8.25 -6.64
N ILE A 300 -11.15 8.56 -6.96
CA ILE A 300 -12.01 9.33 -6.05
C ILE A 300 -12.09 8.65 -4.69
N ASN A 301 -12.44 7.36 -4.64
CA ASN A 301 -12.59 6.62 -3.39
C ASN A 301 -11.30 6.59 -2.56
N ARG A 302 -10.16 6.36 -3.22
CA ARG A 302 -8.85 6.35 -2.55
C ARG A 302 -8.50 7.71 -1.94
N TRP A 303 -8.83 8.79 -2.63
CA TRP A 303 -8.35 10.14 -2.31
C TRP A 303 -9.37 11.01 -1.57
N ASN A 304 -10.58 10.51 -1.32
CA ASN A 304 -11.64 11.21 -0.59
C ASN A 304 -11.21 11.82 0.75
N MET A 305 -10.29 11.18 1.45
CA MET A 305 -9.77 11.67 2.72
C MET A 305 -8.66 12.73 2.57
N PHE A 306 -7.88 12.71 1.48
CA PHE A 306 -6.94 13.80 1.15
C PHE A 306 -7.69 15.04 0.68
N ILE A 307 -8.75 14.83 -0.11
CA ILE A 307 -9.69 15.87 -0.53
C ILE A 307 -10.32 16.55 0.70
N LYS A 308 -10.74 15.79 1.72
CA LYS A 308 -11.20 16.35 3.01
C LYS A 308 -10.16 17.27 3.66
N LYS A 309 -8.89 16.84 3.74
CA LYS A 309 -7.81 17.67 4.32
C LYS A 309 -7.49 18.91 3.47
N PHE A 310 -7.57 18.82 2.14
CA PHE A 310 -7.42 19.96 1.24
C PHE A 310 -8.42 21.08 1.56
N TYR A 311 -9.69 20.71 1.79
CA TYR A 311 -10.75 21.67 2.12
C TYR A 311 -10.48 22.41 3.43
N ILE A 312 -10.09 21.66 4.47
CA ILE A 312 -9.78 22.22 5.79
C ILE A 312 -8.61 23.21 5.69
N LEU A 313 -7.53 22.84 4.98
CA LEU A 313 -6.32 23.65 4.88
C LEU A 313 -6.46 24.92 4.04
N ASN A 314 -7.42 24.98 3.11
CA ASN A 314 -7.62 26.15 2.24
C ASN A 314 -8.73 27.10 2.74
N GLY A 315 -9.19 26.96 3.99
CA GLY A 315 -10.18 27.86 4.56
C GLY A 315 -11.53 27.84 3.83
N ILE A 316 -11.84 26.74 3.14
CA ILE A 316 -13.17 26.49 2.57
C ILE A 316 -14.05 26.01 3.74
N GLU A 317 -14.34 26.94 4.66
CA GLU A 317 -15.12 26.75 5.88
C GLU A 317 -16.61 26.59 5.53
N ASP A 318 -17.02 25.37 5.16
CA ASP A 318 -18.40 24.91 5.40
C ASP A 318 -18.54 23.37 5.39
N ILE A 319 -17.48 22.65 5.80
CA ILE A 319 -17.50 21.18 5.84
C ILE A 319 -17.04 20.69 7.23
N ASP A 320 -17.61 21.26 8.29
CA ASP A 320 -17.55 20.60 9.59
C ASP A 320 -18.81 20.84 10.44
N SER A 321 -19.74 19.88 10.36
CA SER A 321 -20.62 19.58 11.47
C SER A 321 -21.02 18.10 11.43
N GLN A 322 -20.22 17.24 12.07
CA GLN A 322 -20.61 15.98 12.73
C GLN A 322 -21.75 15.11 12.13
N ALA A 323 -21.92 15.08 10.82
CA ALA A 323 -22.85 14.20 10.13
C ALA A 323 -22.16 13.69 8.87
N ASN A 324 -21.87 12.39 8.85
CA ASN A 324 -21.79 11.59 7.64
C ASN A 324 -21.26 12.32 6.39
N LEU A 325 -19.99 12.75 6.40
CA LEU A 325 -19.22 12.67 5.15
C LEU A 325 -18.84 11.20 4.93
N ASP A 326 -19.89 10.41 4.77
CA ASP A 326 -19.87 9.26 3.91
C ASP A 326 -19.53 9.84 2.53
N ILE A 327 -18.22 9.90 2.24
CA ILE A 327 -17.75 9.96 0.88
C ILE A 327 -17.53 8.51 0.41
N SER A 328 -18.38 7.57 0.83
CA SER A 328 -18.93 6.76 -0.23
C SER A 328 -19.59 7.76 -1.17
N LEU A 329 -19.10 7.84 -2.40
CA LEU A 329 -20.07 8.00 -3.46
C LEU A 329 -21.05 6.86 -3.18
N GLU A 330 -22.23 7.15 -2.60
CA GLU A 330 -23.39 6.29 -2.84
C GLU A 330 -23.27 5.92 -4.31
N LYS A 331 -23.19 4.61 -4.58
CA LYS A 331 -22.51 3.92 -5.71
C LYS A 331 -22.76 4.46 -7.14
N ASP A 332 -23.42 5.60 -7.34
CA ASP A 332 -23.89 6.16 -8.60
C ASP A 332 -24.06 7.72 -8.65
N THR A 333 -23.52 8.54 -7.72
CA THR A 333 -23.89 9.99 -7.69
C THR A 333 -22.97 11.00 -8.39
N CYS A 334 -21.72 10.66 -8.76
CA CYS A 334 -20.90 11.57 -9.56
C CYS A 334 -21.23 11.44 -11.05
N LYS A 335 -21.68 12.53 -11.67
CA LYS A 335 -22.07 12.57 -13.11
C LYS A 335 -20.88 12.81 -14.05
N LYS A 336 -19.69 13.02 -13.51
CA LYS A 336 -18.47 13.32 -14.25
C LYS A 336 -17.65 12.03 -14.41
N ASP A 337 -17.26 11.74 -15.65
CA ASP A 337 -16.47 10.55 -16.02
C ASP A 337 -14.96 10.72 -15.70
N SER A 338 -14.55 11.75 -14.95
CA SER A 338 -13.15 12.01 -14.56
C SER A 338 -13.03 12.46 -13.10
N PHE A 339 -11.89 12.14 -12.47
CA PHE A 339 -11.51 12.53 -11.12
C PHE A 339 -11.43 14.06 -11.00
N ILE A 340 -10.74 14.73 -11.93
CA ILE A 340 -10.67 16.20 -11.97
C ILE A 340 -12.07 16.81 -12.14
N GLY A 341 -12.92 16.19 -12.97
CA GLY A 341 -14.32 16.57 -13.12
C GLY A 341 -15.10 16.45 -11.82
N ALA A 342 -14.99 15.31 -11.14
CA ALA A 342 -15.65 15.05 -9.86
C ALA A 342 -15.21 16.04 -8.76
N VAL A 343 -13.90 16.32 -8.68
CA VAL A 343 -13.37 17.32 -7.74
C VAL A 343 -13.89 18.70 -8.11
N SER A 344 -13.82 19.10 -9.39
CA SER A 344 -14.27 20.41 -9.88
C SER A 344 -15.76 20.70 -9.58
N GLU A 345 -16.63 19.70 -9.82
CA GLU A 345 -18.07 19.79 -9.54
C GLU A 345 -18.32 19.99 -8.04
N LYS A 346 -17.59 19.25 -7.21
CA LYS A 346 -17.75 19.31 -5.75
C LYS A 346 -17.27 20.63 -5.16
N ILE A 347 -16.28 21.28 -5.76
CA ILE A 347 -15.75 22.58 -5.31
C ILE A 347 -16.45 23.77 -5.97
N GLY A 348 -17.33 23.53 -6.94
CA GLY A 348 -18.03 24.60 -7.64
C GLY A 348 -17.13 25.49 -8.52
N VAL A 349 -16.01 24.96 -9.01
CA VAL A 349 -15.14 25.65 -9.98
C VAL A 349 -15.03 24.82 -11.26
N SER A 350 -14.68 25.44 -12.38
CA SER A 350 -14.44 24.70 -13.62
C SER A 350 -13.18 23.83 -13.53
N GLU A 351 -13.12 22.75 -14.30
CA GLU A 351 -11.91 21.91 -14.40
C GLU A 351 -10.68 22.71 -14.83
N ALA A 352 -10.87 23.73 -15.69
CA ALA A 352 -9.81 24.63 -16.11
C ALA A 352 -9.30 25.51 -14.96
N GLU A 353 -10.20 26.05 -14.12
CA GLU A 353 -9.81 26.81 -12.93
C GLU A 353 -9.10 25.93 -11.90
N LEU A 354 -9.57 24.70 -11.67
CA LEU A 354 -8.91 23.76 -10.77
C LEU A 354 -7.48 23.43 -11.25
N ARG A 355 -7.32 23.14 -12.55
CA ARG A 355 -6.01 22.90 -13.16
C ARG A 355 -5.10 24.13 -13.05
N ASN A 356 -5.63 25.32 -13.29
CA ASN A 356 -4.88 26.56 -13.12
C ASN A 356 -4.44 26.76 -11.67
N HIS A 357 -5.31 26.54 -10.67
CA HIS A 357 -4.92 26.62 -9.27
C HIS A 357 -3.82 25.62 -8.89
N ILE A 358 -3.89 24.38 -9.39
CA ILE A 358 -2.83 23.39 -9.18
C ILE A 358 -1.51 23.91 -9.79
N LEU A 359 -1.54 24.40 -11.03
CA LEU A 359 -0.37 24.93 -11.72
C LEU A 359 0.20 26.19 -11.07
N GLU A 360 -0.64 27.13 -10.64
CA GLU A 360 -0.25 28.35 -9.93
C GLU A 360 0.43 28.02 -8.60
N ASN A 361 -0.11 27.06 -7.85
CA ASN A 361 0.52 26.61 -6.61
C ASN A 361 1.87 25.93 -6.87
N ILE A 362 1.96 25.05 -7.87
CA ILE A 362 3.24 24.45 -8.28
C ILE A 362 4.24 25.53 -8.67
N ASN A 363 3.84 26.52 -9.49
CA ASN A 363 4.72 27.60 -9.93
C ASN A 363 5.12 28.52 -8.78
N SER A 364 4.22 28.78 -7.83
CA SER A 364 4.50 29.52 -6.60
C SER A 364 5.55 28.81 -5.74
N LEU A 365 5.42 27.49 -5.58
CA LEU A 365 6.41 26.66 -4.89
C LEU A 365 7.76 26.65 -5.62
N LYS A 366 7.77 26.55 -6.96
CA LYS A 366 8.98 26.70 -7.79
C LYS A 366 9.64 28.06 -7.64
N ALA A 367 8.86 29.14 -7.65
CA ALA A 367 9.37 30.49 -7.46
C ALA A 367 10.04 30.63 -6.09
N LYS A 368 9.35 30.23 -5.01
CA LYS A 368 9.92 30.21 -3.66
C LYS A 368 11.18 29.36 -3.57
N ALA A 369 11.22 28.19 -4.22
CA ALA A 369 12.40 27.33 -4.23
C ALA A 369 13.62 27.97 -4.92
N ASN A 370 13.38 28.73 -6.01
CA ASN A 370 14.42 29.44 -6.76
C ASN A 370 14.94 30.69 -6.02
N GLU A 371 14.17 31.28 -5.11
CA GLU A 371 14.61 32.40 -4.27
C GLU A 371 15.60 31.99 -3.18
N ILE A 372 15.65 30.69 -2.84
CA ILE A 372 16.49 30.17 -1.78
C ILE A 372 17.95 30.10 -2.23
N ASN A 373 18.79 31.02 -1.73
CA ASN A 373 20.21 31.08 -2.08
C ASN A 373 21.12 30.68 -0.92
N ARG A 374 20.75 31.02 0.32
CA ARG A 374 21.49 30.67 1.54
C ARG A 374 20.58 30.10 2.61
N VAL A 375 20.93 28.93 3.15
CA VAL A 375 20.06 28.18 4.07
C VAL A 375 20.77 27.65 5.31
N ILE A 376 19.98 27.48 6.38
CA ILE A 376 20.30 26.61 7.52
C ILE A 376 19.49 25.32 7.37
N VAL A 377 20.13 24.17 7.50
CA VAL A 377 19.42 22.87 7.45
C VAL A 377 19.24 22.31 8.86
N PHE A 378 18.00 22.15 9.31
CA PHE A 378 17.67 21.70 10.65
C PHE A 378 17.16 20.24 10.61
N GLY A 379 17.79 19.30 11.31
CA GLY A 379 17.30 17.92 11.32
C GLY A 379 18.27 16.89 11.90
N THR A 380 17.98 15.60 11.68
CA THR A 380 18.86 14.50 12.12
C THR A 380 20.09 14.40 11.23
N GLY A 381 21.20 13.85 11.75
CA GLY A 381 22.49 13.79 11.05
C GLY A 381 22.42 13.18 9.65
N MET A 382 21.56 12.18 9.41
CA MET A 382 21.39 11.55 8.09
C MET A 382 20.67 12.48 7.09
N VAL A 383 19.61 13.17 7.52
CA VAL A 383 18.86 14.12 6.68
C VAL A 383 19.75 15.31 6.34
N VAL A 384 20.39 15.89 7.36
CA VAL A 384 21.31 17.00 7.21
C VAL A 384 22.46 16.64 6.25
N LYS A 385 23.09 15.47 6.40
CA LYS A 385 24.17 15.00 5.51
C LYS A 385 23.72 14.91 4.06
N ARG A 386 22.60 14.22 3.80
CA ARG A 386 22.06 14.02 2.46
C ARG A 386 21.82 15.35 1.75
N TYR A 387 21.07 16.24 2.39
CA TYR A 387 20.73 17.52 1.77
C TYR A 387 21.92 18.47 1.73
N SER A 388 22.72 18.57 2.79
CA SER A 388 23.87 19.48 2.80
C SER A 388 24.90 19.15 1.71
N SER A 389 25.09 17.88 1.34
CA SER A 389 25.96 17.48 0.22
C SER A 389 25.34 17.74 -1.16
N LEU A 390 24.02 17.61 -1.28
CA LEU A 390 23.29 17.90 -2.52
C LEU A 390 23.19 19.41 -2.77
N LEU A 391 22.82 20.15 -1.72
CA LEU A 391 22.53 21.58 -1.76
C LEU A 391 23.77 22.44 -1.89
N ALA A 392 24.91 22.05 -1.30
CA ALA A 392 26.14 22.84 -1.34
C ALA A 392 26.69 23.09 -2.77
N LYS A 393 26.15 22.43 -3.79
CA LYS A 393 26.49 22.68 -5.20
C LYS A 393 25.76 23.90 -5.79
N GLU A 394 24.60 24.26 -5.24
CA GLU A 394 23.67 25.24 -5.82
C GLU A 394 23.15 26.29 -4.82
N ILE A 395 23.26 26.00 -3.52
CA ILE A 395 22.74 26.78 -2.39
C ILE A 395 23.82 26.81 -1.31
N GLU A 396 24.09 28.00 -0.78
CA GLU A 396 25.04 28.16 0.32
C GLU A 396 24.42 27.57 1.60
N VAL A 397 25.07 26.57 2.18
CA VAL A 397 24.63 26.01 3.48
C VAL A 397 25.47 26.66 4.57
N VAL A 398 24.86 27.57 5.33
CA VAL A 398 25.54 28.37 6.35
C VAL A 398 25.76 27.56 7.63
N ALA A 399 24.78 26.72 8.01
CA ALA A 399 24.83 25.92 9.24
C ALA A 399 23.80 24.78 9.33
N TYR A 400 23.90 23.95 10.38
CA TYR A 400 22.88 22.96 10.78
C TYR A 400 22.83 22.73 12.31
N SER A 401 21.69 22.23 12.80
CA SER A 401 21.40 22.00 14.24
C SER A 401 21.20 20.52 14.58
N ARG A 402 21.57 20.10 15.81
CA ARG A 402 21.67 18.71 16.29
C ARG A 402 20.96 18.50 17.64
N ASN A 403 20.02 17.54 17.71
CA ASN A 403 19.55 16.96 18.97
C ASN A 403 20.33 15.67 19.31
N GLY A 404 21.46 15.78 20.03
CA GLY A 404 22.22 14.70 20.72
C GLY A 404 22.73 13.47 19.92
N CYS A 405 24.05 13.19 19.98
CA CYS A 405 24.81 11.99 19.48
C CYS A 405 25.06 11.87 17.94
N VAL A 406 26.12 11.28 17.34
CA VAL A 406 27.59 11.08 17.60
C VAL A 406 28.38 11.47 16.29
N ASP A 407 29.68 11.78 16.42
CA ASP A 407 30.79 12.03 15.44
C ASP A 407 30.93 13.37 14.68
N ASN A 408 32.11 13.99 14.87
CA ASN A 408 32.54 15.32 14.35
C ASN A 408 33.41 15.23 13.07
N GLU A 409 33.93 14.06 12.70
CA GLU A 409 34.82 13.91 11.54
C GLU A 409 34.09 13.96 10.18
N GLU A 410 32.76 13.77 10.16
CA GLU A 410 31.98 13.67 8.90
C GLU A 410 31.54 15.02 8.28
N PHE A 411 31.92 16.16 8.86
CA PHE A 411 31.35 17.48 8.53
C PHE A 411 32.41 18.58 8.29
N GLU A 412 33.61 18.18 7.86
CA GLU A 412 34.74 19.06 7.61
C GLU A 412 34.35 20.27 6.73
N GLY A 413 34.49 21.49 7.27
CA GLY A 413 34.21 22.75 6.57
C GLY A 413 32.81 23.37 6.78
N LYS A 414 31.95 22.84 7.67
CA LYS A 414 30.60 23.42 7.94
C LYS A 414 30.41 23.79 9.41
N ARG A 415 29.69 24.90 9.68
CA ARG A 415 29.40 25.41 11.04
C ARG A 415 28.21 24.67 11.66
N VAL A 416 28.40 24.07 12.83
CA VAL A 416 27.30 23.56 13.67
C VAL A 416 26.84 24.70 14.56
N ILE A 417 25.55 25.02 14.56
CA ILE A 417 24.99 26.14 15.33
C ILE A 417 23.89 25.61 16.24
N ASP A 418 23.89 26.06 17.50
CA ASP A 418 22.78 25.83 18.43
C ASP A 418 21.55 26.63 17.98
N PRO A 419 20.32 26.08 18.00
CA PRO A 419 19.12 26.83 17.62
C PRO A 419 19.04 28.23 18.23
N SER A 420 19.47 28.40 19.49
CA SER A 420 19.46 29.68 20.19
C SER A 420 20.45 30.73 19.66
N GLU A 421 21.43 30.32 18.85
CA GLU A 421 22.43 31.20 18.23
C GLU A 421 22.03 31.68 16.82
N ILE A 422 20.89 31.21 16.30
CA ILE A 422 20.39 31.56 14.97
C ILE A 422 19.94 33.03 14.96
N THR A 423 20.56 33.86 14.10
CA THR A 423 20.18 35.27 13.91
C THR A 423 19.73 35.51 12.47
N SER A 424 18.72 36.36 12.26
CA SER A 424 18.08 36.60 10.96
C SER A 424 18.98 37.20 9.88
N GLU A 425 20.20 37.63 10.22
CA GLU A 425 21.16 38.23 9.28
C GLU A 425 22.03 37.18 8.56
N GLU A 426 22.10 35.94 9.06
CA GLU A 426 23.03 34.92 8.57
C GLU A 426 22.45 34.00 7.46
N PHE A 427 21.14 34.04 7.17
CA PHE A 427 20.49 33.13 6.20
C PHE A 427 19.30 33.78 5.51
N ASP A 428 18.93 33.25 4.33
CA ASP A 428 17.70 33.66 3.64
C ASP A 428 16.51 32.80 4.12
N HIS A 429 16.74 31.51 4.38
CA HIS A 429 15.74 30.58 4.92
C HIS A 429 16.33 29.52 5.88
N ILE A 430 15.52 29.00 6.80
CA ILE A 430 15.78 27.80 7.61
C ILE A 430 14.94 26.66 7.05
N LEU A 431 15.59 25.57 6.66
CA LEU A 431 14.96 24.38 6.11
C LEU A 431 14.88 23.28 7.16
N ILE A 432 13.68 22.92 7.58
CA ILE A 432 13.46 21.84 8.54
C ILE A 432 13.31 20.51 7.79
N GLY A 433 14.16 19.55 8.10
CA GLY A 433 14.20 18.22 7.49
C GLY A 433 13.41 17.13 8.23
N SER A 434 12.69 17.49 9.30
CA SER A 434 11.79 16.59 10.02
C SER A 434 10.34 16.94 9.69
N ASN A 435 9.60 16.00 9.10
CA ASN A 435 8.16 16.16 8.86
C ASN A 435 7.33 15.91 10.13
N VAL A 436 7.78 15.02 11.02
CA VAL A 436 7.06 14.63 12.25
C VAL A 436 7.10 15.72 13.31
N PHE A 437 8.21 16.45 13.38
CA PHE A 437 8.44 17.52 14.36
C PHE A 437 8.47 18.91 13.71
N TYR A 438 7.93 19.04 12.49
CA TYR A 438 8.02 20.28 11.73
C TYR A 438 7.42 21.45 12.50
N GLU A 439 6.17 21.31 12.95
CA GLU A 439 5.46 22.39 13.67
C GLU A 439 6.10 22.72 15.01
N GLU A 440 6.52 21.70 15.78
CA GLU A 440 7.19 21.90 17.07
C GLU A 440 8.50 22.69 16.89
N ILE A 441 9.32 22.30 15.89
CA ILE A 441 10.58 22.99 15.59
C ILE A 441 10.31 24.39 15.03
N LYS A 442 9.29 24.55 14.18
CA LYS A 442 8.89 25.84 13.61
C LYS A 442 8.46 26.80 14.73
N GLU A 443 7.58 26.37 15.62
CA GLU A 443 7.15 27.15 16.79
C GLU A 443 8.32 27.52 17.69
N GLN A 444 9.25 26.58 17.92
CA GLN A 444 10.45 26.85 18.71
C GLN A 444 11.31 27.94 18.07
N LEU A 445 11.58 27.86 16.77
CA LEU A 445 12.38 28.85 16.05
C LEU A 445 11.71 30.24 16.03
N ILE A 446 10.38 30.29 15.94
CA ILE A 446 9.63 31.55 15.95
C ILE A 446 9.62 32.15 17.36
N ASN A 447 9.23 31.37 18.36
CA ASN A 447 8.95 31.86 19.71
C ASN A 447 10.23 32.05 20.54
N GLU A 448 11.21 31.16 20.41
CA GLU A 448 12.44 31.19 21.21
C GLU A 448 13.59 31.88 20.48
N CYS A 449 13.69 31.71 19.16
CA CYS A 449 14.81 32.25 18.36
C CYS A 449 14.44 33.53 17.59
N GLY A 450 13.17 33.96 17.60
CA GLY A 450 12.72 35.19 16.93
C GLY A 450 12.80 35.15 15.40
N VAL A 451 12.87 33.95 14.81
CA VAL A 451 12.91 33.78 13.35
C VAL A 451 11.53 34.13 12.79
N ALA A 452 11.46 35.02 11.80
CA ALA A 452 10.17 35.30 11.17
C ALA A 452 9.69 34.07 10.38
N GLU A 453 8.43 33.69 10.59
CA GLU A 453 7.82 32.48 10.05
C GLU A 453 8.07 32.24 8.55
N ARG A 454 7.99 33.30 7.73
CA ARG A 454 8.24 33.24 6.27
C ARG A 454 9.62 32.69 5.88
N HIS A 455 10.59 32.73 6.80
CA HIS A 455 11.94 32.23 6.57
C HIS A 455 12.07 30.76 6.98
N VAL A 456 11.12 30.19 7.74
CA VAL A 456 11.12 28.78 8.14
C VAL A 456 10.30 27.99 7.12
N LEU A 457 10.97 27.10 6.39
CA LEU A 457 10.36 26.30 5.32
C LEU A 457 10.67 24.81 5.53
N PRO A 458 9.83 23.91 5.01
CA PRO A 458 10.19 22.50 4.94
C PRO A 458 11.33 22.33 3.93
N ILE A 459 12.29 21.45 4.22
CA ILE A 459 13.41 21.16 3.30
C ILE A 459 12.92 20.63 1.94
N GLU A 460 11.71 20.07 1.92
CA GLU A 460 10.97 19.61 0.76
C GLU A 460 10.81 20.69 -0.32
N ILE A 461 10.73 21.98 0.04
CA ILE A 461 10.51 23.05 -0.93
C ILE A 461 11.59 23.12 -2.01
N LEU A 462 12.82 22.73 -1.68
CA LEU A 462 13.95 22.75 -2.61
C LEU A 462 13.83 21.76 -3.77
N LYS A 463 12.87 20.85 -3.72
CA LYS A 463 12.62 19.85 -4.78
C LYS A 463 11.84 20.44 -5.96
N PHE A 464 11.41 21.70 -5.83
CA PHE A 464 10.81 22.49 -6.90
C PHE A 464 11.81 23.36 -7.66
N ARG A 465 13.07 23.38 -7.23
CA ARG A 465 14.20 23.91 -7.99
C ARG A 465 14.61 22.87 -9.03
#